data_AF-A0AAV4WYL5-F1
#
_entry.id   AF-A0AAV4WYL5-F1
#
_cell.length_a   1.000
_cell.length_b   1.000
_cell.length_c   1.000
_cell.angle_alpha   90.00
_cell.angle_beta   90.00
_cell.angle_gamma   90.00
#
_symmetry.space_group_name_H-M   'P 1'
#
loop_
_entity.id
_entity.type
_entity.pdbx_description
1 polymer ?
#
loop_
_entity_poly.entity_id
_entity_poly.type
_entity_poly.pdbx_seq_one_letter_code
_entity_poly.pdbx_strand_id
1 'polypeptide(L)'
;MNRLSSKPKFDQRLTGSNEIDSQLREIMSFILRDFIQSWYQDVSSNADFINGFNDMCKSLINNFSENSKEVNWISFFTQRVVEDFTSHLRLFRHAELALRKKHRENPDICVTLESIFFEKENELEKDICREDVCSNSDKETGSIIFNNFTAFVISVL
;
A
#
# COMPACT_ATOMS: atom_id res chain seq x y z
N MET A 1 -50.49 -23.85 -12.88
CA MET A 1 -49.77 -23.34 -11.69
C MET A 1 -48.28 -23.28 -12.01
N ASN A 2 -47.75 -22.11 -12.36
CA ASN A 2 -46.33 -21.94 -12.69
C ASN A 2 -45.57 -21.51 -11.44
N ARG A 3 -44.68 -22.36 -10.93
CA ARG A 3 -43.70 -21.99 -9.90
C ARG A 3 -42.62 -21.14 -10.55
N LEU A 4 -42.62 -19.83 -10.27
CA LEU A 4 -41.47 -18.97 -10.52
C LEU A 4 -40.34 -19.45 -9.60
N SER A 5 -39.32 -20.07 -10.19
CA SER A 5 -38.05 -20.36 -9.51
C SER A 5 -37.41 -19.03 -9.13
N SER A 6 -37.55 -18.61 -7.88
CA SER A 6 -36.80 -17.50 -7.34
C SER A 6 -35.34 -17.95 -7.21
N LYS A 7 -34.53 -17.66 -8.24
CA LYS A 7 -33.07 -17.73 -8.10
C LYS A 7 -32.69 -16.87 -6.88
N PRO A 8 -31.87 -17.38 -5.95
CA PRO A 8 -31.40 -16.56 -4.84
C PRO A 8 -30.70 -15.33 -5.44
N LYS A 9 -31.13 -14.13 -5.04
CA LYS A 9 -30.42 -12.89 -5.36
C LYS A 9 -29.06 -13.00 -4.71
N PHE A 10 -28.03 -13.35 -5.49
CA PHE A 10 -26.66 -13.23 -5.04
C PHE A 10 -26.43 -11.77 -4.67
N ASP A 11 -26.02 -11.52 -3.43
CA ASP A 11 -25.63 -10.19 -3.00
C ASP A 11 -24.40 -9.78 -3.83
N GLN A 12 -24.57 -8.76 -4.68
CA GLN A 12 -23.51 -8.23 -5.54
C GLN A 12 -22.71 -7.12 -4.86
N ARG A 13 -22.96 -6.88 -3.57
CA ARG A 13 -22.26 -5.85 -2.80
C ARG A 13 -20.82 -6.28 -2.56
N LEU A 14 -19.91 -5.32 -2.73
CA LEU A 14 -18.48 -5.53 -2.51
C LEU A 14 -18.08 -5.05 -1.12
N THR A 15 -18.42 -3.80 -0.82
CA THR A 15 -18.06 -3.14 0.44
C THR A 15 -19.25 -2.97 1.38
N GLY A 16 -20.45 -2.85 0.80
CA GLY A 16 -21.68 -2.49 1.49
C GLY A 16 -22.14 -1.05 1.23
N SER A 17 -21.31 -0.18 0.64
CA SER A 17 -21.71 1.13 0.12
C SER A 17 -21.93 1.05 -1.40
N ASN A 18 -23.11 1.46 -1.86
CA ASN A 18 -23.43 1.42 -3.29
C ASN A 18 -22.56 2.38 -4.11
N GLU A 19 -22.24 3.53 -3.53
CA GLU A 19 -21.41 4.57 -4.12
C GLU A 19 -20.00 4.03 -4.35
N ILE A 20 -19.37 3.49 -3.30
CA ILE A 20 -18.03 2.89 -3.38
C ILE A 20 -18.04 1.70 -4.35
N ASP A 21 -19.03 0.80 -4.23
CA ASP A 21 -19.12 -0.38 -5.08
C ASP A 21 -19.28 -0.01 -6.56
N SER A 22 -20.00 1.08 -6.88
CA SER A 22 -20.13 1.56 -8.25
C SER A 22 -18.80 1.99 -8.85
N GLN A 23 -18.01 2.75 -8.06
CA GLN A 23 -16.71 3.25 -8.48
C GLN A 23 -15.70 2.11 -8.63
N LEU A 24 -15.70 1.14 -7.71
CA LEU A 24 -14.85 -0.04 -7.79
C LEU A 24 -15.14 -0.88 -9.04
N ARG A 25 -16.42 -1.07 -9.36
CA ARG A 25 -16.82 -1.78 -10.59
C ARG A 25 -16.36 -1.04 -11.84
N GLU A 26 -16.44 0.28 -11.85
CA GLU A 26 -15.97 1.11 -12.95
C GLU A 26 -14.44 0.99 -13.14
N ILE A 27 -13.67 1.12 -12.05
CA ILE A 27 -12.21 0.93 -12.08
C ILE A 27 -11.84 -0.47 -12.59
N MET A 28 -12.51 -1.51 -12.10
CA MET A 28 -12.28 -2.88 -12.58
C MET A 28 -12.57 -3.02 -14.08
N SER A 29 -13.61 -2.34 -14.57
CA SER A 29 -13.95 -2.34 -16.00
C SER A 29 -12.86 -1.67 -16.85
N PHE A 30 -12.25 -0.59 -16.35
CA PHE A 30 -11.13 0.07 -17.02
C PHE A 30 -9.88 -0.81 -17.02
N ILE A 31 -9.55 -1.44 -15.88
CA ILE A 31 -8.42 -2.38 -15.81
C ILE A 31 -8.60 -3.51 -16.83
N LEU A 32 -9.80 -4.10 -16.86
CA LEU A 32 -10.12 -5.17 -17.79
C LEU A 32 -10.01 -4.74 -19.24
N ARG A 33 -10.59 -3.59 -19.59
CA ARG A 33 -10.62 -3.09 -20.98
C ARG A 33 -9.24 -2.68 -21.46
N ASP A 34 -8.53 -1.87 -20.65
CA ASP A 34 -7.34 -1.15 -21.10
C ASP A 34 -6.06 -1.98 -20.90
N PHE A 35 -6.00 -2.79 -19.83
CA PHE A 35 -4.80 -3.56 -19.50
C PHE A 35 -4.90 -5.04 -19.80
N ILE A 36 -6.07 -5.67 -19.64
CA ILE A 36 -6.17 -7.13 -19.80
C ILE A 36 -6.63 -7.50 -21.20
N GLN A 37 -7.75 -6.95 -21.66
CA GLN A 37 -8.30 -7.26 -22.98
C GLN A 37 -7.38 -6.83 -24.12
N SER A 38 -6.59 -5.77 -23.93
CA SER A 38 -5.67 -5.22 -24.93
C SER A 38 -4.63 -6.23 -25.44
N TRP A 39 -4.17 -7.17 -24.60
CA TRP A 39 -3.28 -8.26 -25.03
C TRP A 39 -3.94 -9.64 -25.01
N TYR A 40 -4.94 -9.86 -24.14
CA TYR A 40 -5.53 -11.19 -23.98
C TYR A 40 -6.35 -11.61 -25.22
N GLN A 41 -6.94 -10.66 -25.94
CA GLN A 41 -7.67 -10.94 -27.19
C GLN A 41 -6.78 -11.60 -28.25
N ASP A 42 -5.48 -11.28 -28.27
CA ASP A 42 -4.51 -11.87 -29.20
C ASP A 42 -4.06 -13.28 -28.78
N VAL A 43 -4.25 -13.63 -27.50
CA VAL A 43 -3.87 -14.93 -26.93
C VAL A 43 -5.01 -15.93 -27.01
N SER A 44 -6.23 -15.54 -26.63
CA SER A 44 -7.39 -16.43 -26.57
C SER A 44 -8.71 -15.67 -26.58
N SER A 45 -9.74 -16.27 -27.20
CA SER A 45 -11.11 -15.75 -27.18
C SER A 45 -11.94 -16.26 -25.99
N ASN A 46 -11.37 -17.08 -25.10
CA ASN A 46 -12.10 -17.66 -23.98
C ASN A 46 -12.31 -16.65 -22.84
N ALA A 47 -13.56 -16.45 -22.41
CA ALA A 47 -13.91 -15.58 -21.30
C ALA A 47 -13.56 -16.13 -19.90
N ASP A 48 -13.18 -17.40 -19.77
CA ASP A 48 -12.91 -18.05 -18.47
C ASP A 48 -11.86 -17.32 -17.64
N PHE A 49 -10.76 -16.87 -18.27
CA PHE A 49 -9.74 -16.08 -17.59
C PHE A 49 -10.28 -14.74 -17.09
N ILE A 50 -11.04 -14.04 -17.93
CA ILE A 50 -11.63 -12.74 -17.61
C ILE A 50 -12.65 -12.86 -16.47
N ASN A 51 -13.44 -13.93 -16.46
CA ASN A 51 -14.38 -14.23 -15.39
C ASN A 51 -13.64 -14.58 -14.10
N GLY A 52 -12.61 -15.43 -14.17
CA GLY A 52 -11.77 -15.78 -13.03
C GLY A 52 -11.07 -14.57 -12.41
N PHE A 53 -10.54 -13.66 -13.25
CA PHE A 53 -9.95 -12.40 -12.79
C PHE A 53 -10.99 -11.52 -12.05
N ASN A 54 -12.19 -11.37 -12.61
CA ASN A 54 -13.27 -10.64 -11.97
C ASN A 54 -13.63 -11.22 -10.60
N ASP A 55 -13.77 -12.53 -10.51
CA ASP A 55 -14.13 -13.19 -9.25
C ASP A 55 -13.01 -13.10 -8.21
N MET A 56 -11.75 -13.20 -8.64
CA MET A 56 -10.59 -12.94 -7.80
C MET A 56 -10.60 -11.50 -7.25
N CYS A 57 -10.81 -10.50 -8.11
CA CYS A 57 -10.88 -9.10 -7.69
C CYS A 57 -12.03 -8.85 -6.70
N LYS A 58 -13.22 -9.41 -6.95
CA LYS A 58 -14.35 -9.32 -6.02
C LYS A 58 -14.00 -9.93 -4.67
N SER A 59 -13.40 -11.13 -4.66
CA SER A 59 -13.00 -11.80 -3.42
C SER A 59 -11.96 -10.97 -2.65
N LEU A 60 -10.97 -10.41 -3.35
CA LEU A 60 -9.97 -9.53 -2.76
C LEU A 60 -10.61 -8.29 -2.12
N ILE A 61 -11.50 -7.60 -2.86
CA ILE A 61 -12.20 -6.41 -2.37
C ILE A 61 -13.08 -6.75 -1.16
N ASN A 62 -13.80 -7.87 -1.19
CA ASN A 62 -14.63 -8.31 -0.08
C ASN A 62 -13.80 -8.57 1.17
N ASN A 63 -12.72 -9.35 1.04
CA ASN A 63 -11.81 -9.65 2.16
C ASN A 63 -11.16 -8.37 2.71
N PHE A 64 -10.74 -7.46 1.83
CA PHE A 64 -10.19 -6.17 2.23
C PHE A 64 -11.22 -5.31 2.98
N SER A 65 -12.45 -5.25 2.48
CA SER A 65 -13.57 -4.54 3.11
C SER A 65 -13.91 -5.11 4.49
N GLU A 66 -13.92 -6.43 4.64
CA GLU A 66 -14.15 -7.10 5.91
C GLU A 66 -13.04 -6.78 6.91
N ASN A 67 -11.78 -6.95 6.52
CA ASN A 67 -10.63 -6.60 7.36
C ASN A 67 -10.62 -5.11 7.74
N SER A 68 -11.05 -4.23 6.83
CA SER A 68 -11.12 -2.78 7.07
C SER A 68 -12.16 -2.40 8.12
N LYS A 69 -13.22 -3.21 8.31
CA LYS A 69 -14.25 -2.96 9.33
C LYS A 69 -13.75 -3.25 10.74
N GLU A 70 -12.82 -4.18 10.88
CA GLU A 70 -12.20 -4.55 12.16
C GLU A 70 -11.17 -3.51 12.65
N VAL A 71 -10.78 -2.56 11.79
CA VAL A 71 -9.80 -1.51 12.14
C VAL A 71 -10.49 -0.36 12.88
N ASN A 72 -9.97 -0.02 14.05
CA ASN A 72 -10.32 1.24 14.71
C ASN A 72 -9.62 2.42 14.01
N TRP A 73 -10.27 2.96 12.98
CA TRP A 73 -9.76 4.07 12.18
C TRP A 73 -9.40 5.30 12.99
N ILE A 74 -10.17 5.63 14.04
CA ILE A 74 -9.92 6.81 14.87
C ILE A 74 -8.57 6.66 15.60
N SER A 75 -8.36 5.56 16.32
CA SER A 75 -7.07 5.31 16.99
C SER A 75 -5.93 5.18 15.99
N PHE A 76 -6.16 4.53 14.85
CA PHE A 76 -5.16 4.41 13.81
C PHE A 76 -4.64 5.78 13.35
N PHE A 77 -5.55 6.68 12.96
CA PHE A 77 -5.16 8.01 12.47
C PHE A 77 -4.65 8.94 13.55
N THR A 78 -5.23 8.91 14.74
CA THR A 78 -4.90 9.88 15.80
C THR A 78 -3.67 9.50 16.61
N GLN A 79 -3.35 8.21 16.70
CA GLN A 79 -2.23 7.71 17.49
C GLN A 79 -1.14 7.20 16.56
N ARG A 80 -1.38 6.09 15.85
CA ARG A 80 -0.32 5.39 15.09
C ARG A 80 0.26 6.26 13.98
N VAL A 81 -0.58 6.84 13.14
CA VAL A 81 -0.12 7.69 12.04
C VAL A 81 0.61 8.94 12.56
N VAL A 82 0.09 9.58 13.61
CA VAL A 82 0.72 10.77 14.20
C VAL A 82 2.06 10.43 14.84
N GLU A 83 2.15 9.29 15.53
CA GLU A 83 3.39 8.78 16.12
C GLU A 83 4.44 8.51 15.04
N ASP A 84 4.06 7.86 13.93
CA ASP A 84 4.95 7.60 12.79
C ASP A 84 5.48 8.91 12.19
N PHE A 85 4.59 9.88 11.91
CA PHE A 85 5.00 11.19 11.40
C PHE A 85 5.90 11.94 12.38
N THR A 86 5.57 11.90 13.67
CA THR A 86 6.37 12.55 14.71
C THR A 86 7.76 11.93 14.79
N SER A 87 7.85 10.60 14.72
CA SER A 87 9.13 9.88 14.69
C SER A 87 9.96 10.29 13.47
N HIS A 88 9.36 10.29 12.28
CA HIS A 88 10.03 10.69 11.04
C HIS A 88 10.52 12.15 11.11
N LEU A 89 9.69 13.09 11.56
CA LEU A 89 10.08 14.50 11.70
C LEU A 89 11.21 14.69 12.73
N ARG A 90 11.22 13.91 13.81
CA ARG A 90 12.31 13.94 14.80
C ARG A 90 13.61 13.43 14.18
N LEU A 91 13.56 12.30 13.47
CA LEU A 91 14.71 11.73 12.77
C LEU A 91 15.25 12.70 11.71
N PHE A 92 14.37 13.31 10.92
CA PHE A 92 14.72 14.32 9.93
C PHE A 92 15.45 15.51 10.56
N ARG A 93 14.91 16.08 11.64
CA ARG A 93 15.57 17.17 12.36
C ARG A 93 16.92 16.76 12.93
N HIS A 94 17.06 15.53 13.42
CA HIS A 94 18.35 15.02 13.88
C HIS A 94 19.36 14.90 12.73
N ALA A 95 18.92 14.44 11.56
CA ALA A 95 19.75 14.38 10.36
C ALA A 95 20.20 15.79 9.90
N GLU A 96 19.30 16.78 9.89
CA GLU A 96 19.65 18.18 9.56
C GLU A 96 20.70 18.77 10.52
N LEU A 97 20.53 18.53 11.82
CA LEU A 97 21.48 19.00 12.83
C LEU A 97 22.84 18.32 12.66
N ALA A 98 22.85 17.02 12.36
CA ALA A 98 24.07 16.27 12.08
C ALA A 98 24.77 16.76 10.81
N LEU A 99 24.04 17.04 9.73
CA LEU A 99 24.58 17.61 8.49
C LEU A 99 25.23 18.97 8.75
N ARG A 100 24.53 19.88 9.45
CA ARG A 100 25.07 21.20 9.81
C ARG A 100 26.31 21.10 10.69
N LYS A 101 26.37 20.10 11.58
CA LYS A 101 27.56 19.83 12.40
C LYS A 101 28.73 19.33 11.54
N LYS A 102 28.51 18.32 10.69
CA LYS A 102 29.53 17.76 9.78
C LYS A 102 30.10 18.87 8.86
N HIS A 103 29.26 19.73 8.28
CA HIS A 103 29.74 20.87 7.47
C HIS A 103 30.50 21.94 8.26
N ARG A 104 30.17 22.18 9.54
CA ARG A 104 30.96 23.11 10.37
C ARG A 104 32.34 22.56 10.71
N GLU A 105 32.44 21.25 10.94
CA GLU A 105 33.69 20.57 11.28
C GLU A 105 34.57 20.37 10.05
N ASN A 106 33.96 20.11 8.89
CA ASN A 106 34.64 19.98 7.60
C ASN A 106 33.80 20.63 6.49
N PRO A 107 34.08 21.89 6.10
CA PRO A 107 33.30 22.61 5.09
C PRO A 107 33.26 21.93 3.72
N ASP A 108 34.33 21.21 3.35
CA ASP A 108 34.48 20.55 2.05
C ASP A 108 33.87 19.15 2.01
N ILE A 109 33.22 18.70 3.09
CA ILE A 109 32.59 17.38 3.15
C ILE A 109 31.41 17.29 2.16
N CYS A 110 31.45 16.29 1.28
CA CYS A 110 30.38 16.02 0.31
C CYS A 110 29.47 14.90 0.84
N VAL A 111 28.62 15.22 1.82
CA VAL A 111 27.58 14.31 2.35
C VAL A 111 26.21 14.92 2.14
N THR A 112 25.22 14.09 1.82
CA THR A 112 23.84 14.55 1.60
C THR A 112 23.02 14.41 2.89
N LEU A 113 21.91 15.13 2.96
CA LEU A 113 20.96 14.98 4.05
C LEU A 113 20.37 13.57 4.08
N GLU A 114 20.06 13.03 2.90
CA GLU A 114 19.55 11.68 2.70
C GLU A 114 20.49 10.61 3.28
N SER A 115 21.79 10.66 2.93
CA SER A 115 22.74 9.67 3.43
C SER A 115 22.87 9.72 4.96
N ILE A 116 22.81 10.92 5.55
CA ILE A 116 22.85 11.08 7.01
C ILE A 116 21.54 10.63 7.65
N PHE A 117 20.41 10.84 6.98
CA PHE A 117 19.10 10.41 7.45
C PHE A 117 19.04 8.89 7.57
N PHE A 118 19.42 8.16 6.52
CA PHE A 118 19.43 6.69 6.54
C PHE A 118 20.49 6.12 7.47
N GLU A 119 21.67 6.77 7.59
CA GLU A 119 22.65 6.43 8.63
C GLU A 119 22.01 6.50 10.04
N LYS A 120 21.25 7.57 10.32
CA LYS A 120 20.57 7.76 11.60
C LYS A 120 19.38 6.82 11.80
N GLU A 121 18.66 6.50 10.75
CA GLU A 121 17.58 5.52 10.78
C GLU A 121 18.11 4.14 11.20
N ASN A 122 19.18 3.70 10.55
CA ASN A 122 19.83 2.42 10.81
C ASN A 122 20.37 2.34 12.26
N GLU A 123 20.91 3.45 12.80
CA GLU A 123 21.31 3.53 14.21
C GLU A 123 20.13 3.34 15.19
N LEU A 124 18.94 3.83 14.84
CA LEU A 124 17.76 3.84 15.72
C LEU A 124 16.94 2.56 15.60
N GLU A 125 16.65 2.11 14.39
CA GLU A 125 15.77 0.97 14.12
C GLU A 125 16.51 -0.37 14.22
N LYS A 126 17.86 -0.40 14.08
CA LYS A 126 18.80 -1.55 14.17
C LYS A 126 18.52 -2.76 13.26
N ASP A 127 17.27 -3.03 12.96
CA ASP A 127 16.77 -4.21 12.27
C ASP A 127 16.22 -3.83 10.87
N ILE A 128 15.86 -2.57 10.66
CA ILE A 128 15.28 -2.06 9.41
C ILE A 128 15.99 -0.74 9.02
N CYS A 129 16.41 -0.66 7.76
CA CYS A 129 16.88 0.56 7.12
C CYS A 129 16.22 0.63 5.74
N ARG A 130 15.46 1.70 5.48
CA ARG A 130 14.60 1.82 4.28
C ARG A 130 15.40 1.89 2.98
N GLU A 131 16.66 2.31 3.05
CA GLU A 131 17.61 2.31 1.92
C GLU A 131 17.85 0.89 1.36
N ASP A 132 17.82 -0.13 2.21
CA ASP A 132 18.14 -1.51 1.84
C ASP A 132 16.92 -2.39 1.59
N VAL A 133 15.71 -1.96 1.97
CA VAL A 133 14.51 -2.82 1.96
C VAL A 133 14.23 -3.34 0.56
N CYS A 134 14.27 -2.48 -0.46
CA CYS A 134 14.02 -2.87 -1.86
C CYS A 134 15.24 -3.50 -2.55
N SER A 135 16.38 -3.59 -1.87
CA SER A 135 17.64 -4.13 -2.42
C SER A 135 18.03 -5.47 -1.79
N ASN A 136 17.30 -5.93 -0.77
CA ASN A 136 17.62 -7.15 -0.02
C ASN A 136 16.37 -7.99 0.26
N SER A 137 16.25 -9.13 -0.43
CA SER A 137 15.11 -10.06 -0.33
C SER A 137 14.86 -10.59 1.09
N ASP A 138 15.91 -10.68 1.92
CA ASP A 138 15.78 -11.15 3.30
C ASP A 138 15.12 -10.07 4.18
N LYS A 139 15.36 -8.79 3.87
CA LYS A 139 14.72 -7.63 4.52
C LYS A 139 13.32 -7.35 3.98
N GLU A 140 13.00 -7.76 2.74
CA GLU A 140 11.65 -7.67 2.17
C GLU A 140 10.66 -8.60 2.90
N THR A 141 11.08 -9.83 3.20
CA THR A 141 10.16 -10.86 3.72
C THR A 141 9.81 -10.66 5.21
N GLY A 142 10.69 -10.00 5.98
CA GLY A 142 10.42 -9.57 7.36
C GLY A 142 9.56 -8.31 7.48
N SER A 143 9.31 -7.63 6.35
CA SER A 143 8.55 -6.38 6.32
C SER A 143 7.07 -6.68 6.49
N ILE A 144 6.60 -6.53 7.72
CA ILE A 144 5.20 -6.25 8.00
C ILE A 144 4.91 -4.89 7.36
N ILE A 145 4.53 -4.91 6.08
CA ILE A 145 4.07 -3.79 5.25
C ILE A 145 2.92 -3.01 5.94
N PHE A 146 2.33 -3.58 6.99
CA PHE A 146 1.26 -2.97 7.80
C PHE A 146 1.69 -2.33 9.12
N ASN A 147 2.93 -2.50 9.59
CA ASN A 147 3.30 -2.03 10.94
C ASN A 147 3.82 -0.60 10.97
N ASN A 148 4.21 -0.02 9.84
CA ASN A 148 4.65 1.36 9.76
C ASN A 148 4.07 2.00 8.49
N PHE A 149 3.14 2.93 8.67
CA PHE A 149 2.46 3.66 7.59
C PHE A 149 3.45 4.39 6.66
N THR A 150 4.70 4.58 7.11
CA THR A 150 5.82 5.12 6.34
C THR A 150 6.22 4.28 5.11
N ALA A 151 6.03 2.96 5.11
CA ALA A 151 6.35 2.10 3.95
C ALA A 151 5.43 2.40 2.75
N PHE A 152 4.18 2.77 3.00
CA PHE A 152 3.20 3.09 1.96
C PHE A 152 3.46 4.45 1.31
N VAL A 153 3.93 5.44 2.08
CA VAL A 153 4.10 6.81 1.59
C VAL A 153 5.32 6.98 0.68
N ILE A 154 6.38 6.16 0.84
CA ILE A 154 7.58 6.24 -0.01
C ILE A 154 7.52 5.30 -1.23
N SER A 155 6.76 4.19 -1.19
CA SER A 155 6.55 3.37 -2.41
C SER A 155 5.65 4.04 -3.48
N VAL A 156 5.05 5.19 -3.17
CA VAL A 156 4.12 5.92 -4.05
C VAL A 156 4.70 7.28 -4.50
N LEU A 157 5.91 7.65 -4.06
CA LEU A 157 6.65 8.84 -4.52
C LEU A 157 7.96 8.43 -5.21
#